data_AF-R6WCZ6-F1
#
_entry.id   AF-R6WCZ6-F1
#
_cell.length_a   1.000
_cell.length_b   1.000
_cell.length_c   1.000
_cell.angle_alpha   90.00
_cell.angle_beta   90.00
_cell.angle_gamma   90.00
#
_symmetry.space_group_name_H-M   'P 1'
#
loop_
_entity.id
_entity.type
_entity.pdbx_description
1 polymer ?
#
loop_
_entity_poly.entity_id
_entity_poly.type
_entity_poly.pdbx_seq_one_letter_code
_entity_poly.pdbx_strand_id
1 'polypeptide(L)'
;MNVNFSEKKAIIAMSGGVDSSVAAYLMQKNGYDCMGVTMKLFDNGDIGISKGHTCCSLDDVEDARSVARRLGIPYYVFNFSDRFNAEVIDKFISAYENGETPNPCIDCNRFLKFDKLYRRARELDIGCVATGHYASVEYDEKSGRWLLKRAADREKDQSYVLYALTQEQLAHTVFPLGKMTKTEVRHVAEQNGFVNAHKHDSQDICFVPDSDYASFIRRRTGKDYPSGNFVLTDGTVLGKTEGVISYTVGQRKGLGVSYKIPLYVCGIDPSNGNITLGSESELYSRVLCARDVNLISVPEIKGEMYVTAMVRYRGREEKATVTDEGDGVIKLVFDKPQRAVTKGQAVVMYDGDTVVGGGTICKVG
;
A
#
# COMPACT_ATOMS: atom_id res chain seq x y z
N MET A 1 9.02 22.75 -18.41
CA MET A 1 8.38 22.29 -19.66
C MET A 1 6.89 22.20 -19.37
N ASN A 2 6.07 23.03 -20.02
CA ASN A 2 4.63 23.02 -19.82
C ASN A 2 4.07 21.73 -20.41
N VAL A 3 3.51 20.86 -19.57
CA VAL A 3 2.74 19.69 -20.02
C VAL A 3 1.54 20.24 -20.78
N ASN A 4 1.55 20.08 -22.10
CA ASN A 4 0.47 20.54 -22.97
C ASN A 4 -0.71 19.59 -22.78
N PHE A 5 -1.68 19.96 -21.93
CA PHE A 5 -2.97 19.27 -21.75
C PHE A 5 -3.89 19.43 -22.97
N SER A 6 -3.34 19.40 -24.20
CA SER A 6 -4.06 19.79 -25.41
C SER A 6 -5.25 18.89 -25.72
N GLU A 7 -5.36 17.72 -25.06
CA GLU A 7 -6.61 16.98 -24.95
C GLU A 7 -6.78 16.55 -23.49
N LYS A 8 -7.83 17.03 -22.81
CA LYS A 8 -8.20 16.62 -21.44
C LYS A 8 -8.66 15.16 -21.41
N LYS A 9 -7.80 14.21 -21.76
CA LYS A 9 -8.10 12.77 -21.74
C LYS A 9 -7.61 12.15 -20.45
N ALA A 10 -8.42 11.28 -19.84
CA ALA A 10 -8.05 10.57 -18.62
C ALA A 10 -8.47 9.10 -18.63
N ILE A 11 -7.55 8.21 -18.26
CA ILE A 11 -7.89 6.84 -17.87
C ILE A 11 -8.26 6.85 -16.40
N ILE A 12 -9.43 6.29 -16.07
CA ILE A 12 -9.90 6.15 -14.71
C ILE A 12 -9.76 4.70 -14.28
N ALA A 13 -8.95 4.43 -13.25
CA ALA A 13 -8.86 3.11 -12.64
C ALA A 13 -10.13 2.82 -11.84
N MET A 14 -11.00 1.96 -12.37
CA MET A 14 -12.28 1.58 -11.79
C MET A 14 -12.19 0.17 -11.19
N SER A 15 -12.22 0.08 -9.86
CA SER A 15 -12.09 -1.20 -9.13
C SER A 15 -13.43 -1.87 -8.82
N GLY A 16 -14.54 -1.31 -9.29
CA GLY A 16 -15.89 -1.73 -8.88
C GLY A 16 -16.34 -1.17 -7.52
N GLY A 17 -15.46 -0.43 -6.83
CA GLY A 17 -15.77 0.26 -5.58
C GLY A 17 -16.34 1.67 -5.79
N VAL A 18 -17.10 2.15 -4.80
CA VAL A 18 -17.78 3.47 -4.82
C VAL A 18 -16.81 4.62 -5.07
N ASP A 19 -15.61 4.55 -4.51
CA ASP A 19 -14.60 5.61 -4.62
C ASP A 19 -14.16 5.81 -6.07
N SER A 20 -13.90 4.71 -6.77
CA SER A 20 -13.50 4.76 -8.17
C SER A 20 -14.63 5.21 -9.10
N SER A 21 -15.88 4.88 -8.76
CA SER A 21 -17.08 5.36 -9.47
C SER A 21 -17.22 6.88 -9.38
N VAL A 22 -17.09 7.42 -8.16
CA VAL A 22 -17.20 8.85 -7.92
C VAL A 22 -16.01 9.60 -8.50
N ALA A 23 -14.81 9.02 -8.45
CA ALA A 23 -13.65 9.57 -9.14
C ALA A 23 -13.89 9.72 -10.66
N ALA A 24 -14.46 8.70 -11.31
CA ALA A 24 -14.82 8.76 -12.73
C ALA A 24 -15.82 9.89 -13.02
N TYR A 25 -16.88 9.98 -12.21
CA TYR A 25 -17.88 11.04 -12.31
C TYR A 25 -17.27 12.44 -12.17
N LEU A 26 -16.42 12.65 -11.17
CA LEU A 26 -15.79 13.94 -10.94
C LEU A 26 -14.84 14.33 -12.08
N MET A 27 -14.08 13.37 -12.63
CA MET A 27 -13.22 13.64 -13.79
C MET A 27 -14.04 14.07 -15.00
N GLN A 28 -15.12 13.34 -15.32
CA GLN A 28 -16.03 13.71 -16.40
C GLN A 28 -16.64 15.10 -16.18
N LYS A 29 -17.11 15.39 -14.95
CA LYS A 29 -17.68 16.70 -14.59
C LYS A 29 -16.69 17.85 -14.73
N ASN A 30 -15.39 17.60 -14.54
CA ASN A 30 -14.31 18.58 -14.75
C ASN A 30 -13.88 18.72 -16.22
N GLY A 31 -14.64 18.11 -17.15
CA GLY A 31 -14.46 18.25 -18.59
C GLY A 31 -13.37 17.35 -19.16
N TYR A 32 -13.04 16.24 -18.50
CA TYR A 32 -12.17 15.22 -19.07
C TYR A 32 -12.96 14.26 -19.98
N ASP A 33 -12.40 13.97 -21.14
CA ASP A 33 -12.75 12.81 -21.95
C ASP A 33 -12.21 11.55 -21.24
N CYS A 34 -13.13 10.83 -20.59
CA CYS A 34 -12.79 9.78 -19.65
C CYS A 34 -12.92 8.40 -20.29
N MET A 35 -11.97 7.51 -19.98
CA MET A 35 -12.03 6.09 -20.27
C MET A 35 -11.94 5.30 -18.96
N GLY A 36 -12.97 4.54 -18.64
CA GLY A 36 -12.97 3.63 -17.49
C GLY A 36 -12.15 2.38 -17.77
N VAL A 37 -11.31 1.98 -16.83
CA VAL A 37 -10.49 0.77 -16.94
C VAL A 37 -10.51 -0.01 -15.64
N THR A 38 -10.83 -1.30 -15.72
CA THR A 38 -10.55 -2.24 -14.63
C THR A 38 -9.29 -3.03 -14.96
N MET A 39 -8.38 -3.14 -13.99
CA MET A 39 -7.22 -4.02 -14.12
C MET A 39 -7.59 -5.40 -13.58
N LYS A 40 -7.52 -6.42 -14.42
CA LYS A 40 -7.59 -7.81 -13.99
C LYS A 40 -6.21 -8.22 -13.46
N LEU A 41 -6.12 -8.47 -12.16
CA LEU A 41 -4.83 -8.71 -11.46
C LEU A 41 -4.57 -10.20 -11.17
N PHE A 42 -5.60 -11.03 -11.05
CA PHE A 42 -5.50 -12.47 -10.84
C PHE A 42 -6.86 -13.11 -11.15
N ASP A 43 -6.88 -14.43 -11.40
CA ASP A 43 -8.12 -15.20 -11.40
C ASP A 43 -8.38 -15.82 -10.02
N ASN A 44 -9.65 -15.93 -9.61
CA ASN A 44 -10.00 -16.53 -8.32
C ASN A 44 -9.50 -17.97 -8.18
N GLY A 45 -9.41 -18.70 -9.30
CA GLY A 45 -8.81 -20.04 -9.35
C GLY A 45 -7.32 -20.04 -9.03
N ASP A 46 -6.58 -19.00 -9.40
CA ASP A 46 -5.12 -18.89 -9.19
C ASP A 46 -4.75 -18.70 -7.71
N ILE A 47 -5.70 -18.21 -6.91
CA ILE A 47 -5.53 -17.91 -5.49
C ILE A 47 -6.39 -18.82 -4.58
N GLY A 48 -7.09 -19.80 -5.17
CA GLY A 48 -7.85 -20.83 -4.45
C GLY A 48 -9.14 -20.32 -3.79
N ILE A 49 -9.77 -19.29 -4.35
CA ILE A 49 -10.98 -18.66 -3.79
C ILE A 49 -12.22 -19.12 -4.58
N SER A 50 -13.26 -19.60 -3.87
CA SER A 50 -14.60 -19.81 -4.45
C SER A 50 -15.27 -18.47 -4.76
N LYS A 51 -16.11 -18.40 -5.80
CA LYS A 51 -16.79 -17.22 -6.41
C LYS A 51 -17.45 -16.16 -5.47
N GLY A 52 -16.72 -15.57 -4.53
CA GLY A 52 -17.22 -14.56 -3.58
C GLY A 52 -16.23 -13.42 -3.32
N HIS A 53 -16.82 -12.25 -3.04
CA HIS A 53 -16.30 -10.94 -2.61
C HIS A 53 -14.76 -10.75 -2.48
N THR A 54 -14.04 -10.71 -3.60
CA THR A 54 -12.64 -10.24 -3.66
C THR A 54 -12.52 -9.13 -4.70
N CYS A 55 -11.58 -8.21 -4.53
CA CYS A 55 -11.34 -6.94 -5.27
C CYS A 55 -11.02 -7.09 -6.79
N CYS A 56 -11.27 -8.27 -7.37
CA CYS A 56 -11.16 -8.58 -8.80
C CYS A 56 -12.26 -9.59 -9.21
N SER A 57 -13.36 -9.63 -8.45
CA SER A 57 -14.48 -10.52 -8.71
C SER A 57 -15.17 -10.14 -10.02
N LEU A 58 -15.86 -11.10 -10.63
CA LEU A 58 -16.75 -10.81 -11.77
C LEU A 58 -17.74 -9.68 -11.41
N ASP A 59 -18.22 -9.66 -10.16
CA ASP A 59 -19.13 -8.63 -9.66
C ASP A 59 -18.50 -7.24 -9.66
N ASP A 60 -17.22 -7.09 -9.29
CA ASP A 60 -16.52 -5.80 -9.34
C ASP A 60 -16.36 -5.26 -10.77
N VAL A 61 -16.08 -6.16 -11.72
CA VAL A 61 -15.99 -5.81 -13.15
C VAL A 61 -17.36 -5.37 -13.67
N GLU A 62 -18.44 -6.07 -13.31
CA GLU A 62 -19.80 -5.68 -13.69
C GLU A 62 -20.24 -4.36 -13.03
N ASP A 63 -19.93 -4.14 -11.75
CA ASP A 63 -20.21 -2.88 -11.05
C ASP A 63 -19.50 -1.70 -11.75
N ALA A 64 -18.21 -1.85 -12.05
CA ALA A 64 -17.44 -0.84 -12.77
C ALA A 64 -18.02 -0.58 -14.17
N ARG A 65 -18.38 -1.63 -14.90
CA ARG A 65 -19.01 -1.52 -16.22
C ARG A 65 -20.36 -0.83 -16.17
N SER A 66 -21.19 -1.16 -15.18
CA SER A 66 -22.51 -0.56 -14.96
C SER A 66 -22.40 0.95 -14.71
N VAL A 67 -21.45 1.35 -13.86
CA VAL A 67 -21.17 2.76 -13.59
C VAL A 67 -20.64 3.47 -14.84
N ALA A 68 -19.68 2.87 -15.55
CA ALA A 68 -19.14 3.46 -16.78
C ALA A 68 -20.22 3.65 -17.85
N ARG A 69 -21.10 2.67 -18.04
CA ARG A 69 -22.27 2.76 -18.92
C ARG A 69 -23.20 3.90 -18.52
N ARG A 70 -23.45 4.06 -17.22
CA ARG A 70 -24.30 5.13 -16.68
C ARG A 70 -23.70 6.51 -16.88
N LEU A 71 -22.38 6.62 -16.78
CA LEU A 71 -21.63 7.84 -17.10
C LEU A 71 -21.49 8.07 -18.61
N GLY A 72 -21.81 7.09 -19.46
CA GLY A 72 -21.64 7.19 -20.90
C GLY A 72 -20.17 7.23 -21.34
N ILE A 73 -19.27 6.64 -20.57
CA ILE A 73 -17.83 6.58 -20.88
C ILE A 73 -17.44 5.19 -21.41
N PRO A 74 -16.48 5.08 -22.34
CA PRO A 74 -15.95 3.79 -22.76
C PRO A 74 -15.31 3.05 -21.59
N TYR A 75 -15.43 1.72 -21.59
CA TYR A 75 -14.96 0.86 -20.51
C TYR A 75 -14.19 -0.34 -21.06
N TYR A 76 -13.00 -0.58 -20.50
CA TYR A 76 -12.13 -1.69 -20.87
C TYR A 76 -11.64 -2.46 -19.66
N VAL A 77 -11.25 -3.71 -19.89
CA VAL A 77 -10.56 -4.54 -18.90
C VAL A 77 -9.17 -4.82 -19.41
N PHE A 78 -8.15 -4.42 -18.66
CA PHE A 78 -6.76 -4.72 -18.99
C PHE A 78 -6.24 -5.84 -18.11
N ASN A 79 -5.71 -6.89 -18.73
CA ASN A 79 -5.10 -7.99 -18.01
C ASN A 79 -3.66 -7.62 -17.63
N PHE A 80 -3.38 -7.54 -16.33
CA PHE A 80 -2.05 -7.34 -15.76
C PHE A 80 -1.66 -8.47 -14.80
N SER A 81 -2.27 -9.66 -14.94
CA SER A 81 -2.04 -10.82 -14.07
C SER A 81 -0.57 -11.19 -13.94
N ASP A 82 0.14 -11.29 -15.05
CA ASP A 82 1.52 -11.79 -15.04
C ASP A 82 2.45 -10.85 -14.29
N ARG A 83 2.25 -9.55 -14.46
CA ARG A 83 3.02 -8.55 -13.74
C ARG A 83 2.60 -8.41 -12.28
N PHE A 84 1.32 -8.58 -11.97
CA PHE A 84 0.87 -8.62 -10.59
C PHE A 84 1.49 -9.80 -9.83
N ASN A 85 1.58 -10.96 -10.48
CA ASN A 85 2.28 -12.12 -9.93
C ASN A 85 3.75 -11.79 -9.62
N ALA A 86 4.50 -11.34 -10.63
CA ALA A 86 5.94 -11.08 -10.49
C ALA A 86 6.28 -9.92 -9.53
N GLU A 87 5.51 -8.82 -9.59
CA GLU A 87 5.86 -7.57 -8.90
C GLU A 87 5.16 -7.39 -7.56
N VAL A 88 4.17 -8.21 -7.23
CA VAL A 88 3.40 -8.09 -5.98
C VAL A 88 3.38 -9.42 -5.24
N ILE A 89 2.90 -10.50 -5.86
CA ILE A 89 2.75 -11.80 -5.17
C ILE A 89 4.10 -12.42 -4.85
N ASP A 90 5.01 -12.50 -5.82
CA ASP A 90 6.32 -13.14 -5.63
C ASP A 90 7.18 -12.37 -4.62
N LYS A 91 7.11 -11.03 -4.66
CA LYS A 91 7.76 -10.17 -3.64
C LYS A 91 7.13 -10.34 -2.26
N PHE A 92 5.80 -10.43 -2.20
CA PHE A 92 5.09 -10.68 -0.95
C PHE A 92 5.53 -12.00 -0.32
N ILE A 93 5.56 -13.09 -1.10
CA ILE A 93 6.04 -14.40 -0.66
C ILE A 93 7.50 -14.29 -0.19
N SER A 94 8.38 -13.76 -1.04
CA SER A 94 9.81 -13.63 -0.74
C SER A 94 10.05 -12.86 0.56
N ALA A 95 9.29 -11.81 0.85
CA ALA A 95 9.42 -11.05 2.09
C ALA A 95 9.11 -11.94 3.32
N TYR A 96 7.98 -12.66 3.32
CA TYR A 96 7.64 -13.58 4.41
C TYR A 96 8.64 -14.73 4.55
N GLU A 97 9.17 -15.27 3.45
CA GLU A 97 10.22 -16.30 3.48
C GLU A 97 11.51 -15.78 4.15
N ASN A 98 11.76 -14.47 4.11
CA ASN A 98 12.90 -13.81 4.74
C ASN A 98 12.58 -13.19 6.12
N GLY A 99 11.44 -13.53 6.72
CA GLY A 99 11.04 -13.01 8.03
C GLY A 99 10.71 -11.52 8.05
N GLU A 100 10.38 -10.96 6.88
CA GLU A 100 9.88 -9.60 6.71
C GLU A 100 8.35 -9.59 6.61
N THR A 101 7.73 -8.42 6.81
CA THR A 101 6.29 -8.23 6.65
C THR A 101 6.06 -7.13 5.61
N PRO A 102 5.73 -7.46 4.35
CA PRO A 102 5.57 -6.50 3.28
C PRO A 102 4.21 -5.77 3.34
N ASN A 103 4.08 -4.68 2.60
CA ASN A 103 2.78 -4.08 2.27
C ASN A 103 2.53 -4.16 0.75
N PRO A 104 1.77 -5.16 0.28
CA PRO A 104 1.59 -5.40 -1.16
C PRO A 104 0.80 -4.28 -1.87
N CYS A 105 0.06 -3.45 -1.13
CA CYS A 105 -0.66 -2.31 -1.71
C CYS A 105 0.30 -1.23 -2.22
N ILE A 106 1.46 -1.05 -1.57
CA ILE A 106 2.50 -0.13 -2.02
C ILE A 106 3.07 -0.60 -3.37
N ASP A 107 3.41 -1.88 -3.49
CA ASP A 107 3.93 -2.45 -4.74
C ASP A 107 2.87 -2.46 -5.85
N CYS A 108 1.60 -2.75 -5.52
CA CYS A 108 0.50 -2.64 -6.46
C CYS A 108 0.33 -1.21 -7.00
N ASN A 109 0.42 -0.19 -6.13
CA ASN A 109 0.41 1.19 -6.57
C ASN A 109 1.63 1.49 -7.46
N ARG A 110 2.83 1.16 -6.98
CA ARG A 110 4.11 1.43 -7.65
C ARG A 110 4.18 0.82 -9.06
N PHE A 111 3.91 -0.47 -9.20
CA PHE A 111 4.19 -1.22 -10.44
C PHE A 111 2.97 -1.41 -11.35
N LEU A 112 1.76 -1.34 -10.81
CA LEU A 112 0.53 -1.59 -11.58
C LEU A 112 -0.21 -0.29 -11.85
N LYS A 113 -0.78 0.35 -10.81
CA LYS A 113 -1.66 1.52 -10.98
C LYS A 113 -0.96 2.74 -11.56
N PHE A 114 0.28 3.01 -11.16
CA PHE A 114 0.98 4.23 -11.59
C PHE A 114 2.16 3.95 -12.53
N ASP A 115 2.53 2.69 -12.77
CA ASP A 115 3.49 2.33 -13.83
C ASP A 115 2.79 1.70 -15.03
N LYS A 116 2.24 0.48 -14.91
CA LYS A 116 1.61 -0.20 -16.06
C LYS A 116 0.42 0.55 -16.64
N LEU A 117 -0.51 0.99 -15.79
CA LEU A 117 -1.67 1.72 -16.28
C LEU A 117 -1.27 3.06 -16.90
N TYR A 118 -0.26 3.74 -16.34
CA TYR A 118 0.29 4.96 -16.93
C TYR A 118 0.92 4.71 -18.30
N ARG A 119 1.74 3.67 -18.46
CA ARG A 119 2.30 3.28 -19.76
C ARG A 119 1.21 2.95 -20.78
N ARG A 120 0.18 2.21 -20.37
CA ARG A 120 -0.97 1.92 -21.23
C ARG A 120 -1.77 3.17 -21.59
N ALA A 121 -1.89 4.14 -20.69
CA ALA A 121 -2.48 5.44 -20.99
C ALA A 121 -1.68 6.16 -22.08
N ARG A 122 -0.34 6.17 -21.97
CA ARG A 122 0.56 6.75 -22.97
C ARG A 122 0.45 6.07 -24.35
N GLU A 123 0.31 4.76 -24.40
CA GLU A 123 0.09 3.99 -25.65
C GLU A 123 -1.24 4.35 -26.34
N LEU A 124 -2.20 4.90 -25.59
CA LEU A 124 -3.52 5.32 -26.06
C LEU A 124 -3.61 6.85 -26.25
N ASP A 125 -2.48 7.56 -26.21
CA ASP A 125 -2.40 9.03 -26.25
C ASP A 125 -3.22 9.72 -25.13
N ILE A 126 -3.30 9.07 -23.97
CA ILE A 126 -3.97 9.60 -22.78
C ILE A 126 -2.91 10.04 -21.76
N GLY A 127 -2.89 11.35 -21.48
CA GLY A 127 -1.86 11.98 -20.63
C GLY A 127 -2.12 11.95 -19.13
N CYS A 128 -3.26 11.41 -18.68
CA CYS A 128 -3.68 11.45 -17.27
C CYS A 128 -4.22 10.10 -16.80
N VAL A 129 -3.78 9.68 -15.61
CA VAL A 129 -4.37 8.57 -14.85
C VAL A 129 -5.09 9.14 -13.64
N ALA A 130 -6.35 8.78 -13.45
CA ALA A 130 -7.09 9.10 -12.23
C ALA A 130 -7.49 7.84 -11.48
N THR A 131 -7.46 7.93 -10.15
CA THR A 131 -7.82 6.82 -9.29
C THR A 131 -8.68 7.32 -8.12
N GLY A 132 -9.46 6.43 -7.52
CA GLY A 132 -10.25 6.73 -6.32
C GLY A 132 -9.44 6.80 -5.03
N HIS A 133 -8.15 7.14 -5.06
CA HIS A 133 -7.38 7.28 -3.84
C HIS A 133 -7.68 8.60 -3.13
N TYR A 134 -7.69 8.56 -1.80
CA TYR A 134 -7.75 9.71 -0.92
C TYR A 134 -6.34 10.26 -0.70
N ALA A 135 -5.91 11.13 -1.60
CA ALA A 135 -4.70 11.94 -1.50
C ALA A 135 -4.86 13.14 -2.45
N SER A 136 -3.92 14.09 -2.42
CA SER A 136 -3.89 15.20 -3.39
C SER A 136 -2.51 15.31 -4.02
N VAL A 137 -2.47 15.77 -5.27
CA VAL A 137 -1.23 16.12 -5.96
C VAL A 137 -1.26 17.59 -6.31
N GLU A 138 -0.20 18.32 -5.98
CA GLU A 138 -0.08 19.75 -6.24
C GLU A 138 1.31 20.05 -6.78
N TYR A 139 1.41 20.90 -7.81
CA TYR A 139 2.70 21.40 -8.27
C TYR A 139 3.12 22.59 -7.40
N ASP A 140 4.31 22.52 -6.82
CA ASP A 140 4.90 23.63 -6.08
C ASP A 140 5.91 24.38 -6.95
N GLU A 141 5.52 25.58 -7.38
CA GLU A 141 6.36 26.47 -8.20
C GLU A 141 7.69 26.84 -7.52
N LYS A 142 7.74 26.83 -6.18
CA LYS A 142 8.95 27.21 -5.44
C LYS A 142 10.04 26.15 -5.53
N SER A 143 9.68 24.89 -5.31
CA SER A 143 10.61 23.75 -5.41
C SER A 143 10.73 23.21 -6.84
N GLY A 144 9.77 23.53 -7.73
CA GLY A 144 9.65 22.94 -9.06
C GLY A 144 9.27 21.46 -9.03
N ARG A 145 8.58 21.01 -7.97
CA ARG A 145 8.26 19.60 -7.72
C ARG A 145 6.77 19.39 -7.58
N TRP A 146 6.34 18.19 -7.95
CA TRP A 146 5.01 17.69 -7.62
C TRP A 146 5.02 17.14 -6.20
N LEU A 147 4.13 17.68 -5.38
CA LEU A 147 3.91 17.31 -3.99
C LEU A 147 2.78 16.30 -3.90
N LEU A 148 3.00 15.23 -3.15
CA LEU A 148 1.94 14.34 -2.69
C LEU A 148 1.49 14.81 -1.31
N LYS A 149 0.20 15.12 -1.19
CA LYS A 149 -0.42 15.61 0.04
C LYS A 149 -1.45 14.65 0.56
N ARG A 150 -1.65 14.72 1.88
CA ARG A 150 -2.70 13.99 2.56
C ARG A 150 -4.09 14.40 2.09
N ALA A 151 -5.04 13.48 2.21
CA ALA A 151 -6.43 13.80 2.00
C ALA A 151 -6.98 14.74 3.08
N ALA A 152 -8.02 15.49 2.73
CA ALA A 152 -8.83 16.24 3.68
C ALA A 152 -9.45 15.31 4.74
N ASP A 153 -9.91 14.13 4.32
CA ASP A 153 -10.37 13.06 5.21
C ASP A 153 -9.17 12.25 5.74
N ARG A 154 -8.78 12.52 6.99
CA ARG A 154 -7.62 11.87 7.63
C ARG A 154 -7.83 10.41 7.94
N GLU A 155 -9.06 9.98 8.16
CA GLU A 155 -9.35 8.57 8.44
C GLU A 155 -9.23 7.71 7.16
N LYS A 156 -9.47 8.35 6.00
CA LYS A 156 -9.33 7.72 4.69
C LYS A 156 -8.00 7.97 3.99
N ASP A 157 -7.11 8.78 4.55
CA ASP A 157 -5.85 9.14 3.91
C ASP A 157 -5.07 7.91 3.40
N GLN A 158 -4.68 8.00 2.13
CA GLN A 158 -3.95 6.95 1.41
C GLN A 158 -2.59 7.46 0.92
N SER A 159 -2.15 8.64 1.33
CA SER A 159 -0.83 9.19 1.02
C SER A 159 0.31 8.21 1.37
N TYR A 160 0.17 7.46 2.48
CA TYR A 160 1.14 6.46 2.91
C TYR A 160 1.38 5.38 1.85
N VAL A 161 0.35 4.85 1.19
CA VAL A 161 0.55 3.79 0.17
C VAL A 161 0.96 4.34 -1.19
N LEU A 162 1.12 5.66 -1.30
CA LEU A 162 1.45 6.40 -2.52
C LEU A 162 2.85 7.06 -2.44
N TYR A 163 3.61 6.90 -1.36
CA TYR A 163 4.92 7.53 -1.19
C TYR A 163 5.93 7.14 -2.29
N ALA A 164 5.70 6.01 -2.96
CA ALA A 164 6.58 5.46 -3.97
C ALA A 164 6.39 6.06 -5.38
N LEU A 165 5.44 6.99 -5.56
CA LEU A 165 5.20 7.62 -6.85
C LEU A 165 6.36 8.56 -7.21
N THR A 166 6.85 8.45 -8.44
CA THR A 166 7.88 9.32 -8.99
C THR A 166 7.32 10.69 -9.39
N GLN A 167 8.19 11.68 -9.62
CA GLN A 167 7.76 13.00 -10.09
C GLN A 167 7.03 12.95 -11.44
N GLU A 168 7.46 12.08 -12.35
CA GLU A 168 6.78 11.85 -13.63
C GLU A 168 5.38 11.27 -13.41
N GLN A 169 5.25 10.26 -12.55
CA GLN A 169 3.95 9.66 -12.24
C GLN A 169 3.01 10.66 -11.57
N LEU A 170 3.50 11.46 -10.61
CA LEU A 170 2.71 12.49 -9.95
C LEU A 170 2.23 13.55 -10.96
N ALA A 171 3.09 13.99 -11.89
CA ALA A 171 2.73 14.97 -12.92
C ALA A 171 1.55 14.54 -13.81
N HIS A 172 1.33 13.24 -13.92
CA HIS A 172 0.31 12.63 -14.77
C HIS A 172 -0.81 11.94 -13.97
N THR A 173 -0.89 12.19 -12.66
CA THR A 173 -1.87 11.57 -11.77
C THR A 173 -2.85 12.57 -11.18
N VAL A 174 -4.13 12.22 -11.17
CA VAL A 174 -5.17 12.98 -10.47
C VAL A 174 -5.86 12.10 -9.43
N PHE A 175 -6.09 12.68 -8.25
CA PHE A 175 -6.86 12.07 -7.16
C PHE A 175 -8.11 12.90 -6.89
N PRO A 176 -9.24 12.62 -7.57
CA PRO A 176 -10.43 13.46 -7.50
C PRO A 176 -11.04 13.54 -6.09
N LEU A 177 -10.77 12.55 -5.24
CA LEU A 177 -11.35 12.44 -3.90
C LEU A 177 -10.51 13.14 -2.81
N GLY A 178 -9.35 13.71 -3.15
CA GLY A 178 -8.40 14.26 -2.18
C GLY A 178 -8.97 15.33 -1.25
N LYS A 179 -10.03 16.02 -1.67
CA LYS A 179 -10.70 17.10 -0.92
C LYS A 179 -12.07 16.70 -0.37
N MET A 180 -12.45 15.42 -0.47
CA MET A 180 -13.77 14.93 -0.06
C MET A 180 -13.66 13.97 1.12
N THR A 181 -14.68 14.00 1.96
CA THR A 181 -14.94 12.99 2.98
C THR A 181 -15.57 11.74 2.38
N LYS A 182 -15.41 10.59 3.04
CA LYS A 182 -16.10 9.36 2.62
C LYS A 182 -17.62 9.51 2.54
N THR A 183 -18.19 10.27 3.45
CA THR A 183 -19.64 10.53 3.51
C THR A 183 -20.10 11.30 2.28
N GLU A 184 -19.39 12.35 1.89
CA GLU A 184 -19.69 13.11 0.66
C GLU A 184 -19.56 12.22 -0.58
N VAL A 185 -18.54 11.36 -0.64
CA VAL A 185 -18.36 10.40 -1.75
C VAL A 185 -19.58 9.47 -1.86
N ARG A 186 -20.05 8.89 -0.75
CA ARG A 186 -21.26 8.04 -0.76
C ARG A 186 -22.49 8.82 -1.20
N HIS A 187 -22.66 10.04 -0.71
CA HIS A 187 -23.79 10.89 -1.10
C HIS A 187 -23.80 11.19 -2.62
N VAL A 188 -22.63 11.51 -3.20
CA VAL A 188 -22.50 11.71 -4.65
C VAL A 188 -22.85 10.43 -5.42
N ALA A 189 -22.43 9.25 -4.93
CA ALA A 189 -22.75 7.99 -5.57
C ALA A 189 -24.27 7.69 -5.55
N GLU A 190 -24.95 7.96 -4.43
CA GLU A 190 -26.39 7.79 -4.26
C GLU A 190 -27.18 8.74 -5.17
N GLN A 191 -26.82 10.03 -5.20
CA GLN A 191 -27.44 11.03 -6.07
C GLN A 191 -27.32 10.66 -7.56
N ASN A 192 -26.19 10.06 -7.92
CA ASN A 192 -25.96 9.60 -9.28
C ASN A 192 -26.55 8.21 -9.53
N GLY A 193 -27.14 7.52 -8.55
CA GLY A 193 -27.76 6.20 -8.70
C GLY A 193 -26.76 5.11 -9.10
N PHE A 194 -25.54 5.16 -8.57
CA PHE A 194 -24.56 4.10 -8.81
C PHE A 194 -24.91 2.83 -8.05
N VAL A 195 -24.81 1.69 -8.74
CA VAL A 195 -25.15 0.36 -8.19
C VAL A 195 -24.32 0.00 -6.96
N ASN A 196 -23.12 0.54 -6.86
CA ASN A 196 -22.17 0.28 -5.78
C ASN A 196 -22.16 1.36 -4.69
N ALA A 197 -23.13 2.28 -4.65
CA ALA A 197 -23.16 3.40 -3.69
C ALA A 197 -23.06 2.95 -2.22
N HIS A 198 -23.69 1.82 -1.88
CA HIS A 198 -23.68 1.28 -0.52
C HIS A 198 -22.63 0.17 -0.29
N LYS A 199 -21.84 -0.18 -1.31
CA LYS A 199 -20.84 -1.24 -1.22
C LYS A 199 -19.83 -0.94 -0.12
N HIS A 200 -19.42 -1.98 0.62
CA HIS A 200 -18.40 -1.85 1.66
C HIS A 200 -17.00 -1.71 1.04
N ASP A 201 -16.11 -1.00 1.73
CA ASP A 201 -14.72 -0.82 1.30
C ASP A 201 -13.93 -2.11 1.54
N SER A 202 -13.12 -2.54 0.58
CA SER A 202 -12.17 -3.64 0.78
C SER A 202 -11.17 -3.28 1.89
N GLN A 203 -11.10 -4.08 2.95
CA GLN A 203 -10.16 -3.87 4.07
C GLN A 203 -8.94 -4.80 4.01
N ASP A 204 -9.05 -5.97 3.36
CA ASP A 204 -7.99 -6.97 3.32
C ASP A 204 -7.09 -6.87 2.07
N ILE A 205 -5.94 -7.55 2.11
CA ILE A 205 -5.07 -7.72 0.96
C ILE A 205 -5.85 -8.46 -0.13
N CYS A 206 -5.91 -7.88 -1.34
CA CYS A 206 -6.85 -8.31 -2.37
C CYS A 206 -6.75 -9.79 -2.78
N PHE A 207 -5.57 -10.41 -2.65
CA PHE A 207 -5.30 -11.80 -3.02
C PHE A 207 -5.13 -12.75 -1.82
N VAL A 208 -5.22 -12.25 -0.58
CA VAL A 208 -5.12 -13.05 0.65
C VAL A 208 -6.50 -13.12 1.31
N PRO A 209 -7.24 -14.23 1.15
CA PRO A 209 -8.53 -14.39 1.79
C PRO A 209 -8.39 -14.50 3.31
N ASP A 210 -9.36 -13.95 4.05
CA ASP A 210 -9.49 -14.08 5.51
C ASP A 210 -8.25 -13.68 6.31
N SER A 211 -7.39 -12.84 5.72
CA SER A 211 -6.08 -12.47 6.28
C SER A 211 -5.14 -13.67 6.56
N ASP A 212 -5.39 -14.85 5.96
CA ASP A 212 -4.56 -16.05 6.11
C ASP A 212 -3.45 -16.12 5.04
N TYR A 213 -2.46 -15.26 5.20
CA TYR A 213 -1.31 -15.19 4.29
C TYR A 213 -0.44 -16.45 4.34
N ALA A 214 -0.34 -17.12 5.48
CA ALA A 214 0.49 -18.31 5.62
C ALA A 214 -0.06 -19.46 4.77
N SER A 215 -1.37 -19.71 4.82
CA SER A 215 -2.00 -20.71 3.96
C SER A 215 -1.97 -20.30 2.48
N PHE A 216 -2.14 -19.01 2.16
CA PHE A 216 -1.96 -18.51 0.80
C PHE A 216 -0.57 -18.84 0.26
N ILE A 217 0.49 -18.52 1.02
CA ILE A 217 1.88 -18.77 0.63
C ILE A 217 2.11 -20.26 0.40
N ARG A 218 1.71 -21.14 1.33
CA ARG A 218 1.86 -22.60 1.18
C ARG A 218 1.18 -23.13 -0.08
N ARG A 219 -0.06 -22.70 -0.35
CA ARG A 219 -0.79 -23.11 -1.57
C ARG A 219 -0.09 -22.63 -2.83
N ARG A 220 0.44 -21.40 -2.82
CA ARG A 220 1.05 -20.77 -3.98
C ARG A 220 2.41 -21.34 -4.31
N THR A 221 3.23 -21.62 -3.30
CA THR A 221 4.60 -22.12 -3.51
C THR A 221 4.68 -23.64 -3.54
N GLY A 222 3.72 -24.35 -2.94
CA GLY A 222 3.79 -25.79 -2.71
C GLY A 222 4.94 -26.20 -1.78
N LYS A 223 5.61 -25.24 -1.14
CA LYS A 223 6.72 -25.49 -0.22
C LYS A 223 6.18 -25.83 1.15
N ASP A 224 6.87 -26.74 1.81
CA ASP A 224 6.76 -26.88 3.26
C ASP A 224 7.72 -25.89 3.94
N TYR A 225 7.30 -25.33 5.07
CA TYR A 225 8.06 -24.35 5.84
C TYR A 225 8.41 -24.98 7.19
N PRO A 226 9.64 -25.51 7.34
CA PRO A 226 10.02 -26.30 8.51
C PRO A 226 9.80 -25.56 9.82
N SER A 227 9.39 -26.33 10.83
CA SER A 227 9.25 -25.85 12.20
C SER A 227 10.62 -25.49 12.79
N GLY A 228 10.70 -24.28 13.37
CA GLY A 228 11.78 -23.89 14.26
C GLY A 228 11.32 -23.88 15.71
N ASN A 229 11.89 -23.01 16.54
CA ASN A 229 11.53 -22.91 17.96
C ASN A 229 11.04 -21.51 18.33
N PHE A 230 10.09 -21.46 19.26
CA PHE A 230 9.86 -20.24 20.04
C PHE A 230 10.96 -20.12 21.07
N VAL A 231 11.69 -19.01 21.03
CA VAL A 231 12.82 -18.74 21.94
C VAL A 231 12.60 -17.43 22.66
N LEU A 232 12.93 -17.36 23.95
CA LEU A 232 13.01 -16.09 24.68
C LEU A 232 14.32 -15.36 24.36
N THR A 233 14.41 -14.09 24.75
CA THR A 233 15.62 -13.27 24.57
C THR A 233 16.83 -13.78 25.36
N ASP A 234 16.63 -14.59 26.40
CA ASP A 234 17.68 -15.29 27.14
C ASP A 234 18.09 -16.65 26.52
N GLY A 235 17.45 -17.04 25.41
CA GLY A 235 17.69 -18.31 24.72
C GLY A 235 16.82 -19.49 25.19
N THR A 236 15.95 -19.30 26.18
CA THR A 236 15.03 -20.36 26.65
C THR A 236 14.06 -20.78 25.55
N VAL A 237 14.02 -22.07 25.23
CA VAL A 237 13.09 -22.64 24.25
C VAL A 237 11.73 -22.92 24.91
N LEU A 238 10.66 -22.38 24.34
CA LEU A 238 9.29 -22.52 24.87
C LEU A 238 8.41 -23.51 24.08
N GLY A 239 8.82 -23.87 22.87
CA GLY A 239 8.04 -24.76 22.01
C GLY A 239 8.45 -24.70 20.55
N LYS A 240 7.63 -25.30 19.69
CA LYS A 240 7.83 -25.36 18.24
C LYS A 240 6.98 -24.32 17.52
N THR A 241 7.48 -23.83 16.39
CA THR A 241 6.79 -22.85 15.54
C THR A 241 6.12 -23.55 14.37
N GLU A 242 5.15 -22.91 13.72
CA GLU A 242 4.48 -23.40 12.51
C GLU A 242 5.18 -22.92 11.22
N GLY A 243 6.49 -22.66 11.30
CA GLY A 243 7.29 -22.07 10.22
C GLY A 243 7.23 -20.53 10.20
N VAL A 244 8.28 -19.91 9.63
CA VAL A 244 8.52 -18.45 9.73
C VAL A 244 7.43 -17.61 9.10
N ILE A 245 6.81 -18.10 8.03
CA ILE A 245 5.75 -17.41 7.30
C ILE A 245 4.44 -17.27 8.09
N SER A 246 4.35 -17.87 9.28
CA SER A 246 3.15 -17.86 10.13
C SER A 246 3.16 -16.74 11.18
N TYR A 247 4.23 -15.92 11.20
CA TYR A 247 4.46 -14.94 12.25
C TYR A 247 4.86 -13.57 11.71
N THR A 248 4.51 -12.53 12.46
CA THR A 248 4.87 -11.14 12.19
C THR A 248 5.31 -10.46 13.48
N VAL A 249 6.29 -9.55 13.42
CA VAL A 249 6.72 -8.78 14.59
C VAL A 249 5.56 -8.00 15.22
N GLY A 250 5.46 -8.08 16.54
CA GLY A 250 4.35 -7.53 17.34
C GLY A 250 3.12 -8.42 17.44
N GLN A 251 3.10 -9.59 16.79
CA GLN A 251 2.04 -10.59 16.91
C GLN A 251 1.97 -11.16 18.33
N ARG A 252 0.76 -11.30 18.86
CA ARG A 252 0.45 -11.88 20.17
C ARG A 252 -0.41 -13.13 20.09
N LYS A 253 -1.40 -13.13 19.18
CA LYS A 253 -2.37 -14.22 19.03
C LYS A 253 -1.77 -15.33 18.16
N GLY A 254 -2.26 -16.56 18.34
CA GLY A 254 -1.83 -17.69 17.52
C GLY A 254 -0.42 -18.22 17.83
N LEU A 255 0.16 -17.87 18.98
CA LEU A 255 1.48 -18.38 19.37
C LEU A 255 1.43 -19.79 19.97
N GLY A 256 0.29 -20.20 20.55
CA GLY A 256 0.15 -21.55 21.14
C GLY A 256 1.02 -21.80 22.38
N VAL A 257 1.67 -20.78 22.94
CA VAL A 257 2.57 -20.86 24.09
C VAL A 257 1.94 -20.19 25.31
N SER A 258 2.00 -20.85 26.46
CA SER A 258 1.61 -20.30 27.76
C SER A 258 2.86 -19.86 28.53
N TYR A 259 2.84 -18.65 29.09
CA TYR A 259 3.95 -18.10 29.86
C TYR A 259 3.47 -17.18 30.98
N LYS A 260 4.35 -16.85 31.93
CA LYS A 260 4.02 -16.07 33.14
C LYS A 260 3.53 -14.65 32.82
N ILE A 261 3.91 -14.12 31.67
CA ILE A 261 3.52 -12.81 31.16
C ILE A 261 3.06 -12.94 29.70
N PRO A 262 2.26 -11.99 29.18
CA PRO A 262 1.96 -11.92 27.76
C PRO A 262 3.25 -11.80 26.93
N LEU A 263 3.38 -12.67 25.92
CA LEU A 263 4.50 -12.67 24.99
C LEU A 263 4.08 -12.17 23.62
N TYR A 264 5.03 -11.55 22.93
CA TYR A 264 4.91 -11.02 21.58
C TYR A 264 6.09 -11.46 20.72
N VAL A 265 5.88 -11.58 19.42
CA VAL A 265 6.98 -11.82 18.47
C VAL A 265 7.85 -10.56 18.38
N CYS A 266 9.09 -10.65 18.83
CA CYS A 266 10.08 -9.56 18.79
C CYS A 266 11.07 -9.73 17.63
N GLY A 267 11.26 -10.96 17.14
CA GLY A 267 12.20 -11.25 16.06
C GLY A 267 11.85 -12.54 15.32
N ILE A 268 12.25 -12.59 14.06
CA ILE A 268 12.07 -13.74 13.17
C ILE A 268 13.44 -14.03 12.54
N ASP A 269 13.92 -15.25 12.70
CA ASP A 269 15.17 -15.72 12.08
C ASP A 269 14.85 -16.75 10.99
N PRO A 270 14.85 -16.35 9.71
CA PRO A 270 14.57 -17.26 8.60
C PRO A 270 15.63 -18.35 8.43
N SER A 271 16.86 -18.16 8.93
CA SER A 271 17.96 -19.11 8.70
C SER A 271 17.81 -20.41 9.47
N ASN A 272 17.15 -20.37 10.63
CA ASN A 272 16.95 -21.52 11.52
C ASN A 272 15.48 -21.73 11.93
N GLY A 273 14.57 -20.86 11.48
CA GLY A 273 13.14 -20.95 11.75
C GLY A 273 12.71 -20.46 13.14
N ASN A 274 13.63 -19.90 13.93
CA ASN A 274 13.34 -19.47 15.29
C ASN A 274 12.54 -18.17 15.31
N ILE A 275 11.63 -18.09 16.27
CA ILE A 275 10.79 -16.92 16.54
C ILE A 275 11.09 -16.45 17.94
N THR A 276 11.71 -15.27 18.05
CA THR A 276 12.02 -14.66 19.34
C THR A 276 10.77 -14.06 19.93
N LEU A 277 10.42 -14.50 21.14
CA LEU A 277 9.32 -13.99 21.93
C LEU A 277 9.85 -13.14 23.09
N GLY A 278 9.16 -12.04 23.36
CA GLY A 278 9.51 -11.14 24.46
C GLY A 278 8.29 -10.42 25.03
N SER A 279 8.55 -9.63 26.06
CA SER A 279 7.61 -8.71 26.67
C SER A 279 7.23 -7.57 25.72
N GLU A 280 6.18 -6.83 26.08
CA GLU A 280 5.77 -5.66 25.30
C GLU A 280 6.86 -4.57 25.23
N SER A 281 7.65 -4.38 26.29
CA SER A 281 8.74 -3.41 26.30
C SER A 281 9.82 -3.69 25.25
N GLU A 282 10.02 -4.96 24.89
CA GLU A 282 11.03 -5.40 23.90
C GLU A 282 10.59 -5.14 22.45
N LEU A 283 9.33 -4.74 22.22
CA LEU A 283 8.85 -4.36 20.88
C LEU A 283 9.20 -2.91 20.50
N TYR A 284 9.68 -2.10 21.44
CA TYR A 284 9.88 -0.68 21.21
C TYR A 284 11.29 -0.40 20.70
N SER A 285 11.38 0.28 19.56
CA SER A 285 12.65 0.78 19.01
C SER A 285 12.55 2.27 18.71
N ARG A 286 13.66 2.99 18.90
CA ARG A 286 13.78 4.40 18.51
C ARG A 286 14.44 4.58 17.15
N VAL A 287 15.09 3.56 16.60
CA VAL A 287 15.95 3.72 15.43
C VAL A 287 15.57 2.70 14.38
N LEU A 288 15.49 3.14 13.13
CA LEU A 288 15.40 2.25 11.99
C LEU A 288 16.25 2.76 10.83
N CYS A 289 16.59 1.85 9.92
CA CYS A 289 17.12 2.18 8.61
C CYS A 289 16.15 1.71 7.54
N ALA A 290 16.01 2.49 6.47
CA ALA A 290 15.18 2.17 5.32
C ALA A 290 15.96 2.31 4.02
N ARG A 291 15.73 1.36 3.10
CA ARG A 291 16.27 1.31 1.74
C ARG A 291 15.17 1.60 0.72
N ASP A 292 15.51 1.57 -0.58
CA ASP A 292 14.57 1.79 -1.68
C ASP A 292 13.83 3.14 -1.53
N VAL A 293 14.59 4.17 -1.15
CA VAL A 293 14.06 5.47 -0.75
C VAL A 293 13.56 6.24 -1.96
N ASN A 294 12.35 6.78 -1.85
CA ASN A 294 11.79 7.73 -2.80
C ASN A 294 11.46 9.04 -2.07
N LEU A 295 12.03 10.15 -2.55
CA LEU A 295 11.79 11.49 -2.01
C LEU A 295 10.86 12.27 -2.94
N ILE A 296 9.80 12.85 -2.36
CA ILE A 296 8.75 13.56 -3.09
C ILE A 296 8.96 15.06 -2.97
N SER A 297 8.82 15.65 -1.79
CA SER A 297 8.84 17.11 -1.63
C SER A 297 10.24 17.71 -1.72
N VAL A 298 11.27 16.90 -1.52
CA VAL A 298 12.69 17.30 -1.58
C VAL A 298 13.45 16.42 -2.57
N PRO A 299 14.51 16.92 -3.22
CA PRO A 299 15.36 16.10 -4.08
C PRO A 299 16.36 15.23 -3.31
N GLU A 300 16.75 15.65 -2.11
CA GLU A 300 17.77 15.01 -1.27
C GLU A 300 17.58 15.41 0.21
N ILE A 301 18.14 14.62 1.12
CA ILE A 301 18.18 14.93 2.56
C ILE A 301 19.58 15.48 2.87
N LYS A 302 19.67 16.77 3.23
CA LYS A 302 20.95 17.39 3.61
C LYS A 302 21.10 17.45 5.12
N GLY A 303 22.09 16.75 5.65
CA GLY A 303 22.32 16.68 7.09
C GLY A 303 21.11 16.08 7.81
N GLU A 304 20.77 16.66 8.96
CA GLU A 304 19.58 16.28 9.71
C GLU A 304 18.34 17.02 9.21
N MET A 305 17.27 16.27 8.97
CA MET A 305 15.96 16.81 8.65
C MET A 305 14.94 16.35 9.69
N TYR A 306 14.18 17.30 10.23
CA TYR A 306 13.13 17.04 11.20
C TYR A 306 11.81 16.76 10.48
N VAL A 307 11.22 15.61 10.75
CA VAL A 307 9.99 15.14 10.11
C VAL A 307 9.05 14.52 11.14
N THR A 308 7.84 14.21 10.72
CA THR A 308 7.05 13.16 11.36
C THR A 308 7.07 11.90 10.47
N ALA A 309 6.94 10.72 11.06
CA ALA A 309 6.98 9.47 10.32
C ALA A 309 5.98 8.44 10.83
N MET A 310 5.49 7.61 9.90
CA MET A 310 4.67 6.43 10.16
C MET A 310 5.40 5.17 9.70
N VAL A 311 5.50 4.17 10.57
CA VAL A 311 6.20 2.89 10.30
C VAL A 311 5.30 1.75 9.80
N ARG A 312 4.00 2.02 9.67
CA ARG A 312 2.99 1.12 9.12
C ARG A 312 1.75 1.90 8.71
N TYR A 313 0.96 1.36 7.79
CA TYR A 313 -0.29 1.98 7.35
C TYR A 313 -1.27 2.13 8.52
N ARG A 314 -1.89 3.31 8.67
CA ARG A 314 -2.73 3.70 9.82
C ARG A 314 -2.03 3.53 11.18
N GLY A 315 -0.70 3.53 11.19
CA GLY A 315 0.10 3.60 12.40
C GLY A 315 -0.01 4.97 13.07
N ARG A 316 0.44 5.05 14.32
CA ARG A 316 0.65 6.34 14.96
C ARG A 316 1.82 7.03 14.28
N GLU A 317 1.63 8.30 13.97
CA GLU A 317 2.66 9.19 13.51
C GLU A 317 3.43 9.78 14.70
N GLU A 318 4.75 9.82 14.61
CA GLU A 318 5.60 10.39 15.64
C GLU A 318 6.74 11.21 15.02
N LYS A 319 7.23 12.19 15.77
CA LYS A 319 8.38 13.01 15.37
C LYS A 319 9.65 12.16 15.27
N ALA A 320 10.45 12.47 14.27
CA ALA A 320 11.72 11.83 14.02
C ALA A 320 12.71 12.78 13.34
N THR A 321 13.99 12.50 13.52
CA THR A 321 15.06 13.07 12.71
C THR A 321 15.48 12.04 11.67
N VAL A 322 15.53 12.44 10.40
CA VAL A 322 16.05 11.61 9.31
C VAL A 322 17.42 12.13 8.85
N THR A 323 18.34 11.20 8.60
CA THR A 323 19.65 11.44 7.97
C THR A 323 19.82 10.50 6.78
N ASP A 324 20.49 10.97 5.74
CA ASP A 324 21.01 10.12 4.67
C ASP A 324 22.34 9.50 5.14
N GLU A 325 22.42 8.16 5.16
CA GLU A 325 23.63 7.43 5.55
C GLU A 325 24.48 7.04 4.33
N GLY A 326 24.08 7.44 3.12
CA GLY A 326 24.70 7.02 1.86
C GLY A 326 24.13 5.70 1.33
N ASP A 327 24.59 5.31 0.13
CA ASP A 327 24.21 4.06 -0.56
C ASP A 327 22.69 3.82 -0.70
N GLY A 328 21.90 4.90 -0.74
CA GLY A 328 20.44 4.83 -0.85
C GLY A 328 19.73 4.38 0.42
N VAL A 329 20.39 4.47 1.58
CA VAL A 329 19.84 4.14 2.89
C VAL A 329 19.66 5.40 3.73
N ILE A 330 18.46 5.58 4.27
CA ILE A 330 18.18 6.61 5.28
C ILE A 330 18.09 5.99 6.68
N LYS A 331 18.46 6.76 7.69
CA LYS A 331 18.27 6.43 9.09
C LYS A 331 17.26 7.38 9.71
N LEU A 332 16.33 6.83 10.47
CA LEU A 332 15.38 7.60 11.27
C LEU A 332 15.60 7.33 12.75
N VAL A 333 15.59 8.41 13.54
CA VAL A 333 15.61 8.38 15.00
C VAL A 333 14.36 9.07 15.52
N PHE A 334 13.47 8.31 16.16
CA PHE A 334 12.21 8.83 16.72
C PHE A 334 12.41 9.46 18.10
N ASP A 335 11.71 10.57 18.35
CA ASP A 335 11.67 11.24 19.65
C ASP A 335 11.13 10.30 20.75
N LYS A 336 10.11 9.51 20.38
CA LYS A 336 9.52 8.47 21.25
C LYS A 336 9.67 7.10 20.61
N PRO A 337 9.98 6.05 21.39
CA PRO A 337 10.07 4.70 20.86
C PRO A 337 8.78 4.27 20.14
N GLN A 338 8.93 3.65 18.98
CA GLN A 338 7.86 3.11 18.16
C GLN A 338 7.69 1.63 18.44
N ARG A 339 6.45 1.20 18.59
CA ARG A 339 6.09 -0.20 18.86
C ARG A 339 6.12 -1.03 17.58
N ALA A 340 6.76 -2.20 17.62
CA ALA A 340 6.76 -3.21 16.57
C ALA A 340 7.19 -2.67 15.19
N VAL A 341 8.30 -1.93 15.15
CA VAL A 341 8.96 -1.58 13.89
C VAL A 341 9.37 -2.89 13.20
N THR A 342 8.93 -3.09 11.96
CA THR A 342 9.00 -4.39 11.29
C THR A 342 9.72 -4.26 9.95
N LYS A 343 10.68 -5.15 9.67
CA LYS A 343 11.39 -5.18 8.39
C LYS A 343 10.40 -5.51 7.25
N GLY A 344 10.60 -4.93 6.08
CA GLY A 344 9.72 -5.06 4.91
C GLY A 344 8.50 -4.13 4.92
N GLN A 345 8.10 -3.56 6.07
CA GLN A 345 7.12 -2.48 6.09
C GLN A 345 7.74 -1.19 5.55
N ALA A 346 6.91 -0.27 5.09
CA ALA A 346 7.38 1.05 4.70
C ALA A 346 7.44 2.00 5.90
N VAL A 347 8.45 2.86 5.92
CA VAL A 347 8.43 4.11 6.67
C VAL A 347 8.11 5.25 5.72
N VAL A 348 7.14 6.09 6.07
CA VAL A 348 6.76 7.27 5.28
C VAL A 348 6.88 8.51 6.15
N MET A 349 7.59 9.51 5.62
CA MET A 349 7.93 10.76 6.27
C MET A 349 7.05 11.89 5.77
N TYR A 350 6.73 12.81 6.66
CA TYR A 350 5.82 13.92 6.43
C TYR A 350 6.36 15.24 6.99
N ASP A 351 5.96 16.32 6.33
CA ASP A 351 6.06 17.69 6.82
C ASP A 351 4.65 18.31 6.78
N GLY A 352 3.99 18.30 7.94
CA GLY A 352 2.56 18.56 8.06
C GLY A 352 1.75 17.64 7.15
N ASP A 353 1.16 18.22 6.11
CA ASP A 353 0.29 17.49 5.18
C ASP A 353 1.01 16.95 3.94
N THR A 354 2.29 17.28 3.78
CA THR A 354 3.07 16.91 2.61
C THR A 354 3.88 15.66 2.89
N VAL A 355 3.82 14.69 1.98
CA VAL A 355 4.72 13.52 2.02
C VAL A 355 6.12 13.99 1.62
N VAL A 356 7.08 13.85 2.54
CA VAL A 356 8.50 14.11 2.26
C VAL A 356 9.07 12.99 1.40
N GLY A 357 8.74 11.75 1.73
CA GLY A 357 9.20 10.57 1.04
C GLY A 357 9.02 9.32 1.90
N GLY A 358 9.68 8.23 1.53
CA GLY A 358 9.66 7.02 2.34
C GLY A 358 10.58 5.94 1.77
N GLY A 359 10.64 4.81 2.47
CA GLY A 359 11.46 3.66 2.08
C GLY A 359 11.02 2.38 2.79
N THR A 360 11.62 1.26 2.40
CA THR A 360 11.38 -0.06 3.00
C THR A 360 12.30 -0.26 4.19
N ILE A 361 11.74 -0.51 5.38
CA ILE A 361 12.50 -0.76 6.60
C ILE A 361 13.34 -2.02 6.43
N CYS A 362 14.67 -1.90 6.52
CA CYS A 362 15.61 -3.01 6.38
C CYS A 362 16.33 -3.37 7.68
N LYS A 363 16.44 -2.42 8.62
CA LYS A 363 17.07 -2.62 9.92
C LYS A 363 16.29 -1.88 11.01
N VAL A 364 16.21 -2.50 12.18
CA VAL A 364 15.64 -1.93 13.40
C VAL A 364 16.76 -1.94 14.44
N GLY A 365 16.95 -0.81 15.13
CA GLY A 365 18.03 -0.58 16.08
C GLY A 365 17.60 -0.65 17.53
#